data_AF-A0AAU9TB30-F1
#
_entry.id   AF-A0AAU9TB30-F1
#
_cell.length_a   1.000
_cell.length_b   1.000
_cell.length_c   1.000
_cell.angle_alpha   90.00
_cell.angle_beta   90.00
_cell.angle_gamma   90.00
#
_symmetry.space_group_name_H-M   'P 1'
#
loop_
_entity.id
_entity.type
_entity.pdbx_description
1 polymer ?
#
loop_
_entity_poly.entity_id
_entity_poly.type
_entity_poly.pdbx_seq_one_letter_code
_entity_poly.pdbx_strand_id
1 'polypeptide(L)'
;MAVLESREWYMAAYAPEGVPLSDHLKLRTINLPLNSDSIPDQHVAVEVLWISVDPYIRSRMTGHDGGLYFPQFGLGEVITEFAIGRVVLSKDGNFSEGDIVINPFSPVAEYSVVPTAVLRKVDPTAGIELPDYLSALGLPGFTAWLGIDVIGEAKPGSNVFISAAAGGVGMFAGQLAKLKGCRVVGSAGSDDKVIS
;
A
#
# COMPACT_ATOMS: atom_id res chain seq x y z
N MET A 1 30.39 -11.44 2.52
CA MET A 1 29.38 -11.07 1.52
C MET A 1 28.14 -11.90 1.80
N ALA A 2 27.08 -11.30 2.34
CA ALA A 2 25.80 -12.00 2.50
C ALA A 2 25.02 -11.80 1.20
N VAL A 3 24.97 -12.83 0.36
CA VAL A 3 23.92 -12.94 -0.66
C VAL A 3 22.74 -13.55 0.05
N LEU A 4 21.60 -12.87 0.00
CA LEU A 4 20.36 -13.32 0.62
C LEU A 4 19.40 -13.78 -0.47
N GLU A 5 18.72 -14.91 -0.25
CA GLU A 5 17.58 -15.28 -1.08
C GLU A 5 16.36 -14.45 -0.67
N SER A 6 15.72 -13.80 -1.65
CA SER A 6 14.53 -12.99 -1.45
C SER A 6 13.46 -13.43 -2.44
N ARG A 7 12.23 -13.65 -1.97
CA ARG A 7 11.09 -13.93 -2.83
C ARG A 7 10.38 -12.64 -3.22
N GLU A 8 9.94 -12.56 -4.48
CA GLU A 8 9.24 -11.39 -5.01
C GLU A 8 8.12 -11.77 -5.98
N TRP A 9 7.03 -11.00 -5.94
CA TRP A 9 5.90 -11.14 -6.85
C TRP A 9 6.13 -10.28 -8.08
N TYR A 10 6.11 -10.90 -9.25
CA TYR A 10 6.32 -10.21 -10.52
C TYR A 10 5.15 -10.42 -11.47
N MET A 11 5.00 -9.46 -12.38
CA MET A 11 4.00 -9.45 -13.41
C MET A 11 4.37 -10.45 -14.52
N ALA A 12 3.76 -11.63 -14.52
CA ALA A 12 4.07 -12.71 -15.46
C ALA A 12 3.29 -12.63 -16.77
N ALA A 13 2.06 -12.10 -16.73
CA ALA A 13 1.21 -11.92 -17.90
C ALA A 13 0.18 -10.81 -17.64
N TYR A 14 -0.19 -10.07 -18.69
CA TYR A 14 -1.24 -9.05 -18.59
C TYR A 14 -2.63 -9.65 -18.33
N ALA A 15 -3.44 -8.86 -17.62
CA ALA A 15 -4.86 -9.09 -17.35
C ALA A 15 -5.71 -8.04 -18.09
N PRO A 16 -5.78 -8.10 -19.43
CA PRO A 16 -6.37 -7.03 -20.24
C PRO A 16 -7.85 -6.79 -19.88
N GLU A 17 -8.58 -7.85 -19.56
CA GLU A 17 -9.99 -7.80 -19.20
C GLU A 17 -10.29 -8.67 -17.97
N GLY A 18 -11.42 -8.40 -17.32
CA GLY A 18 -11.92 -9.23 -16.23
C GLY A 18 -11.07 -9.20 -14.95
N VAL A 19 -11.25 -10.24 -14.14
CA VAL A 19 -10.59 -10.42 -12.85
C VAL A 19 -9.23 -11.06 -13.05
N PRO A 20 -8.14 -10.50 -12.47
CA PRO A 20 -6.84 -11.13 -12.55
C PRO A 20 -6.81 -12.55 -11.97
N LEU A 21 -6.16 -13.47 -12.67
CA LEU A 21 -5.93 -14.85 -12.23
C LEU A 21 -4.49 -15.07 -11.74
N SER A 22 -4.24 -16.23 -11.15
CA SER A 22 -2.93 -16.66 -10.62
C SER A 22 -1.81 -16.77 -11.66
N ASP A 23 -2.13 -16.63 -12.95
CA ASP A 23 -1.14 -16.63 -14.03
C ASP A 23 -0.58 -15.25 -14.33
N HIS A 24 -1.19 -14.19 -13.82
CA HIS A 24 -0.73 -12.82 -14.06
C HIS A 24 0.33 -12.38 -13.07
N LEU A 25 0.28 -12.88 -11.83
CA LEU A 25 1.32 -12.66 -10.82
C LEU A 25 1.95 -14.01 -10.46
N LYS A 26 3.26 -14.07 -10.53
CA LYS A 26 4.03 -15.26 -10.11
C LYS A 26 5.06 -14.87 -9.06
N LEU A 27 5.37 -15.82 -8.19
CA LEU A 27 6.43 -15.69 -7.20
C LEU A 27 7.73 -16.25 -7.79
N ARG A 28 8.84 -15.54 -7.62
CA ARG A 28 10.19 -16.04 -7.90
C ARG A 28 11.12 -15.78 -6.73
N THR A 29 12.18 -16.57 -6.63
CA THR A 29 13.30 -16.32 -5.71
C THR A 29 14.43 -15.67 -6.49
N ILE A 30 14.98 -14.59 -5.94
CA ILE A 30 16.16 -13.91 -6.45
C ILE A 30 17.28 -13.93 -5.42
N ASN A 31 18.52 -13.83 -5.89
CA ASN A 31 19.68 -13.61 -5.05
C ASN A 31 19.92 -12.09 -4.96
N LEU A 32 19.76 -11.54 -3.76
CA LEU A 32 19.98 -10.12 -3.47
C LEU A 32 21.30 -9.97 -2.69
N PRO A 33 22.37 -9.42 -3.30
CA PRO A 33 23.58 -9.09 -2.58
C PRO A 33 23.29 -7.93 -1.61
N LEU A 34 23.50 -8.15 -0.31
CA LEU A 34 23.32 -7.14 0.74
C LEU A 34 24.63 -6.85 1.44
N ASN A 35 25.37 -5.88 0.91
CA ASN A 35 26.56 -5.29 1.52
C ASN A 35 26.68 -3.82 1.06
N SER A 36 27.55 -3.06 1.73
CA SER A 36 27.73 -1.63 1.43
C SER A 36 28.06 -1.36 -0.04
N ASP A 37 28.78 -2.27 -0.70
CA ASP A 37 29.21 -2.08 -2.08
C ASP A 37 28.14 -2.51 -3.10
N SER A 38 27.08 -3.19 -2.65
CA SER A 38 26.02 -3.72 -3.51
C SER A 38 24.76 -2.86 -3.57
N ILE A 39 24.66 -1.81 -2.75
CA ILE A 39 23.58 -0.82 -2.86
C ILE A 39 24.14 0.55 -3.30
N PRO A 40 23.39 1.32 -4.11
CA PRO A 40 23.83 2.66 -4.52
C PRO A 40 23.85 3.64 -3.35
N ASP A 41 24.54 4.77 -3.51
CA ASP A 41 24.46 5.87 -2.55
C ASP A 41 23.02 6.42 -2.51
N GLN A 42 22.61 6.98 -1.36
CA GLN A 42 21.23 7.44 -1.14
C GLN A 42 20.16 6.34 -1.30
N HIS A 43 20.54 5.09 -1.00
CA HIS A 43 19.64 3.94 -0.95
C HIS A 43 19.75 3.23 0.40
N VAL A 44 18.71 2.45 0.70
CA VAL A 44 18.69 1.51 1.81
C VAL A 44 18.23 0.15 1.30
N ALA A 45 18.68 -0.92 1.97
CA ALA A 45 18.01 -2.21 1.87
C ALA A 45 16.97 -2.32 2.99
N VAL A 46 15.80 -2.84 2.65
CA VAL A 46 14.63 -2.91 3.52
C VAL A 46 14.10 -4.34 3.55
N GLU A 47 13.93 -4.88 4.75
CA GLU A 47 13.08 -6.05 5.03
C GLU A 47 11.62 -5.60 5.02
N VAL A 48 10.81 -6.12 4.10
CA VAL A 48 9.40 -5.75 3.99
C VAL A 48 8.59 -6.53 5.03
N LEU A 49 7.86 -5.80 5.88
CA LEU A 49 7.09 -6.37 6.98
C LEU A 49 5.59 -6.47 6.64
N TRP A 50 5.08 -5.45 5.95
CA TRP A 50 3.66 -5.35 5.56
C TRP A 50 3.55 -4.75 4.18
N ILE A 51 2.56 -5.21 3.42
CA ILE A 51 2.14 -4.61 2.14
C ILE A 51 0.65 -4.28 2.22
N SER A 52 0.23 -3.22 1.54
CA SER A 52 -1.17 -2.95 1.27
C SER A 52 -1.61 -3.75 0.05
N VAL A 53 -2.87 -4.21 0.04
CA VAL A 53 -3.48 -4.87 -1.11
C VAL A 53 -4.65 -4.02 -1.55
N ASP A 54 -4.41 -3.17 -2.54
CA ASP A 54 -5.36 -2.15 -2.95
C ASP A 54 -6.03 -2.46 -4.30
N PRO A 55 -7.32 -2.11 -4.49
CA PRO A 55 -8.03 -2.40 -5.75
C PRO A 55 -7.40 -1.78 -7.00
N TYR A 56 -6.67 -0.66 -6.84
CA TYR A 56 -6.04 0.03 -7.98
C TYR A 56 -4.95 -0.82 -8.65
N ILE A 57 -4.38 -1.83 -7.95
CA ILE A 57 -3.41 -2.78 -8.51
C ILE A 57 -3.89 -3.34 -9.83
N ARG A 58 -5.16 -3.75 -9.89
CA ARG A 58 -5.76 -4.32 -11.09
C ARG A 58 -5.50 -3.40 -12.27
N SER A 59 -5.76 -2.10 -12.10
CA SER A 59 -5.71 -1.16 -13.21
C SER A 59 -4.31 -0.98 -13.81
N ARG A 60 -3.26 -1.39 -13.08
CA ARG A 60 -1.86 -1.42 -13.52
C ARG A 60 -1.45 -2.74 -14.18
N MET A 61 -2.34 -3.74 -14.21
CA MET A 61 -2.07 -5.07 -14.75
C MET A 61 -2.60 -5.28 -16.17
N THR A 62 -3.22 -4.29 -16.80
CA THR A 62 -3.97 -4.51 -18.05
C THR A 62 -3.08 -4.53 -19.29
N GLY A 63 -1.89 -3.92 -19.22
CA GLY A 63 -0.95 -3.83 -20.33
C GLY A 63 -1.33 -2.77 -21.37
N HIS A 64 -2.34 -1.96 -21.09
CA HIS A 64 -2.72 -0.82 -21.91
C HIS A 64 -2.79 0.44 -21.04
N ASP A 65 -2.23 1.55 -21.54
CA ASP A 65 -2.37 2.83 -20.87
C ASP A 65 -3.79 3.37 -21.09
N GLY A 66 -4.62 3.27 -20.05
CA GLY A 66 -5.98 3.80 -20.02
C GLY A 66 -6.07 5.26 -19.61
N GLY A 67 -4.95 5.99 -19.53
CA GLY A 67 -4.90 7.36 -19.01
C GLY A 67 -5.05 7.43 -17.48
N LEU A 68 -4.64 6.36 -16.79
CA LEU A 68 -4.74 6.27 -15.33
C LEU A 68 -3.51 6.90 -14.67
N TYR A 69 -3.68 7.33 -13.41
CA TYR A 69 -2.66 8.08 -12.67
C TYR A 69 -1.35 7.30 -12.42
N PHE A 70 -1.40 5.97 -12.41
CA PHE A 70 -0.23 5.13 -12.20
C PHE A 70 0.19 4.40 -13.48
N PRO A 71 1.51 4.27 -13.74
CA PRO A 71 2.00 3.51 -14.88
C PRO A 71 1.66 2.01 -14.72
N GLN A 72 1.48 1.36 -15.87
CA GLN A 72 1.32 -0.09 -15.96
C GLN A 72 2.58 -0.81 -15.47
N PHE A 73 2.40 -1.99 -14.89
CA PHE A 73 3.52 -2.90 -14.62
C PHE A 73 4.10 -3.46 -15.93
N GLY A 74 5.42 -3.54 -16.03
CA GLY A 74 6.09 -4.25 -17.11
C GLY A 74 6.04 -5.77 -16.92
N LEU A 75 5.98 -6.54 -18.01
CA LEU A 75 6.15 -7.99 -17.92
C LEU A 75 7.55 -8.34 -17.37
N GLY A 76 7.60 -9.25 -16.41
CA GLY A 76 8.83 -9.62 -15.70
C GLY A 76 9.22 -8.67 -14.57
N GLU A 77 8.55 -7.52 -14.45
CA GLU A 77 8.78 -6.52 -13.40
C GLU A 77 8.14 -6.95 -12.08
N VAL A 78 8.82 -6.67 -10.97
CA VAL A 78 8.27 -6.82 -9.62
C VAL A 78 7.15 -5.81 -9.44
N ILE A 79 5.99 -6.25 -8.94
CA ILE A 79 4.91 -5.32 -8.66
C ILE A 79 5.26 -4.44 -7.46
N THR A 80 4.68 -3.24 -7.42
CA THR A 80 4.96 -2.26 -6.36
C THR A 80 3.71 -1.84 -5.64
N GLU A 81 3.79 -1.76 -4.31
CA GLU A 81 2.70 -1.38 -3.40
C GLU A 81 3.14 -0.46 -2.26
N PHE A 82 2.16 0.12 -1.58
CA PHE A 82 2.39 0.73 -0.28
C PHE A 82 2.86 -0.34 0.71
N ALA A 83 3.96 -0.10 1.39
CA ALA A 83 4.52 -1.07 2.33
C ALA A 83 5.14 -0.41 3.55
N ILE A 84 5.29 -1.20 4.60
CA ILE A 84 6.09 -0.90 5.78
C ILE A 84 7.25 -1.88 5.80
N GLY A 85 8.44 -1.37 6.05
CA GLY A 85 9.63 -2.21 6.18
C GLY A 85 10.60 -1.70 7.23
N ARG A 86 11.59 -2.54 7.52
CA ARG A 86 12.70 -2.25 8.42
C ARG A 86 13.97 -2.10 7.62
N VAL A 87 14.70 -1.00 7.83
CA VAL A 87 16.03 -0.81 7.22
C VAL A 87 16.98 -1.87 7.77
N VAL A 88 17.63 -2.63 6.89
CA VAL A 88 18.62 -3.66 7.23
C VAL A 88 20.03 -3.32 6.74
N LEU A 89 20.15 -2.30 5.88
CA LEU A 89 21.42 -1.72 5.44
C LEU A 89 21.16 -0.31 4.93
N SER A 90 22.05 0.65 5.21
CA SER A 90 21.88 2.04 4.76
C SER A 90 23.13 2.63 4.12
N LYS A 91 22.92 3.40 3.06
CA LYS A 91 23.91 4.29 2.41
C LYS A 91 23.44 5.75 2.38
N ASP A 92 22.60 6.12 3.34
CA ASP A 92 22.16 7.48 3.59
C ASP A 92 22.28 7.75 5.10
N GLY A 93 23.00 8.81 5.48
CA GLY A 93 23.20 9.19 6.88
C GLY A 93 21.89 9.55 7.61
N ASN A 94 20.81 9.80 6.87
CA ASN A 94 19.50 10.04 7.46
C ASN A 94 18.78 8.77 7.87
N PHE A 95 19.21 7.57 7.46
CA PHE A 95 18.57 6.29 7.76
C PHE A 95 19.55 5.33 8.43
N SER A 96 19.11 4.66 9.49
CA SER A 96 19.90 3.71 10.28
C SER A 96 19.26 2.33 10.22
N GLU A 97 20.08 1.28 10.36
CA GLU A 97 19.57 -0.07 10.52
C GLU A 97 18.61 -0.16 11.72
N GLY A 98 17.50 -0.86 11.53
CA GLY A 98 16.41 -0.95 12.51
C GLY A 98 15.33 0.12 12.35
N ASP A 99 15.56 1.20 11.61
CA ASP A 99 14.53 2.20 11.33
C ASP A 99 13.33 1.56 10.63
N ILE A 100 12.13 1.90 11.08
CA ILE A 100 10.89 1.52 10.40
C ILE A 100 10.52 2.61 9.40
N VAL A 101 10.24 2.20 8.17
CA VAL A 101 9.96 3.10 7.05
C VAL A 101 8.67 2.71 6.33
N ILE A 102 7.96 3.71 5.83
CA ILE A 102 6.85 3.56 4.89
C ILE A 102 7.38 3.88 3.50
N ASN A 103 7.05 3.03 2.54
CA ASN A 103 7.37 3.21 1.13
C ASN A 103 6.08 3.14 0.28
N PRO A 104 5.69 4.21 -0.43
CA PRO A 104 4.50 4.21 -1.28
C PRO A 104 4.65 3.39 -2.56
N PHE A 105 5.88 2.97 -2.91
CA PHE A 105 6.18 2.23 -4.15
C PHE A 105 7.16 1.08 -3.86
N SER A 106 6.94 0.35 -2.77
CA SER A 106 7.80 -0.77 -2.40
C SER A 106 7.61 -1.93 -3.37
N PRO A 107 8.70 -2.53 -3.88
CA PRO A 107 8.61 -3.86 -4.47
C PRO A 107 7.93 -4.83 -3.50
N VAL A 108 6.98 -5.62 -4.00
CA VAL A 108 6.34 -6.68 -3.24
C VAL A 108 7.29 -7.88 -3.19
N ALA A 109 8.23 -7.79 -2.26
CA ALA A 109 9.31 -8.75 -2.04
C ALA A 109 9.59 -8.89 -0.55
N GLU A 110 10.35 -9.90 -0.13
CA GLU A 110 10.82 -10.03 1.26
C GLU A 110 11.87 -8.97 1.59
N TYR A 111 12.75 -8.69 0.64
CA TYR A 111 13.77 -7.64 0.72
C TYR A 111 13.81 -6.82 -0.55
N SER A 112 14.03 -5.52 -0.41
CA SER A 112 14.19 -4.60 -1.54
C SER A 112 15.28 -3.57 -1.27
N VAL A 113 15.92 -3.09 -2.34
CA VAL A 113 16.84 -1.95 -2.28
C VAL A 113 16.13 -0.77 -2.92
N VAL A 114 15.96 0.31 -2.17
CA VAL A 114 15.11 1.44 -2.59
C VAL A 114 15.80 2.77 -2.31
N PRO A 115 15.56 3.81 -3.14
CA PRO A 115 16.09 5.14 -2.90
C PRO A 115 15.46 5.74 -1.64
N THR A 116 16.25 6.41 -0.81
CA THR A 116 15.74 7.01 0.44
C THR A 116 14.76 8.15 0.21
N ALA A 117 14.82 8.79 -0.96
CA ALA A 117 13.93 9.89 -1.35
C ALA A 117 12.44 9.52 -1.39
N VAL A 118 12.09 8.23 -1.51
CA VAL A 118 10.69 7.79 -1.50
C VAL A 118 10.21 7.36 -0.11
N LEU A 119 11.11 7.27 0.87
CA LEU A 119 10.82 6.74 2.19
C LEU A 119 10.37 7.81 3.17
N ARG A 120 9.50 7.42 4.09
CA ARG A 120 9.22 8.18 5.32
C ARG A 120 9.51 7.32 6.53
N LYS A 121 10.21 7.86 7.52
CA LYS A 121 10.39 7.18 8.80
C LYS A 121 9.10 7.19 9.62
N VAL A 122 8.86 6.08 10.30
CA VAL A 122 7.84 5.96 11.34
C VAL A 122 8.45 6.42 12.66
N ASP A 123 7.71 7.25 13.41
CA ASP A 123 8.06 7.58 14.78
C ASP A 123 7.66 6.43 15.71
N PRO A 124 8.62 5.71 16.32
CA PRO A 124 8.32 4.58 17.18
C PRO A 124 7.63 4.99 18.49
N THR A 125 7.63 6.28 18.84
CA THR A 125 7.03 6.80 20.08
C THR A 125 5.56 7.16 19.93
N ALA A 126 5.02 7.13 18.71
CA ALA A 126 3.65 7.53 18.43
C ALA A 126 2.58 6.58 19.00
N GLY A 127 2.97 5.36 19.43
CA GLY A 127 2.04 4.37 19.99
C GLY A 127 1.01 3.85 18.98
N ILE A 128 1.33 3.92 17.69
CA ILE A 128 0.49 3.46 16.59
C ILE A 128 1.00 2.09 16.12
N GLU A 129 0.09 1.14 15.97
CA GLU A 129 0.41 -0.18 15.43
C GLU A 129 0.82 -0.08 13.95
N LEU A 130 1.83 -0.84 13.54
CA LEU A 130 2.38 -0.71 12.18
C LEU A 130 1.32 -0.81 11.08
N PRO A 131 0.40 -1.81 11.07
CA PRO A 131 -0.61 -1.91 10.02
C PRO A 131 -1.53 -0.68 9.89
N ASP A 132 -1.68 0.13 10.95
CA ASP A 132 -2.52 1.33 10.90
C ASP A 132 -1.95 2.41 9.98
N TYR A 133 -0.63 2.42 9.75
CA TYR A 133 0.01 3.29 8.76
C TYR A 133 -0.31 2.93 7.31
N LEU A 134 -0.81 1.71 7.04
CA LEU A 134 -1.33 1.31 5.73
C LEU A 134 -2.86 1.37 5.65
N SER A 135 -3.56 1.58 6.76
CA SER A 135 -5.03 1.61 6.83
C SER A 135 -5.57 2.99 7.20
N ALA A 136 -5.91 3.23 8.46
CA ALA A 136 -6.54 4.45 8.95
C ALA A 136 -5.65 5.69 8.76
N LEU A 137 -4.33 5.53 8.86
CA LEU A 137 -3.35 6.59 8.62
C LEU A 137 -2.67 6.47 7.24
N GLY A 138 -3.09 5.47 6.46
CA GLY A 138 -2.62 5.23 5.10
C GLY A 138 -3.55 5.80 4.04
N LEU A 139 -3.39 5.29 2.81
CA LEU A 139 -4.20 5.69 1.67
C LEU A 139 -5.72 5.52 1.91
N PRO A 140 -6.21 4.42 2.52
CA PRO A 140 -7.65 4.25 2.72
C PRO A 140 -8.27 5.30 3.65
N GLY A 141 -7.63 5.59 4.78
CA GLY A 141 -8.10 6.61 5.72
C GLY A 141 -8.01 8.03 5.16
N PHE A 142 -6.91 8.37 4.47
CA PHE A 142 -6.79 9.65 3.77
C PHE A 142 -7.89 9.83 2.71
N THR A 143 -8.18 8.78 1.93
CA THR A 143 -9.24 8.79 0.92
C THR A 143 -10.61 8.98 1.55
N ALA A 144 -10.88 8.32 2.67
CA ALA A 144 -12.13 8.47 3.41
C ALA A 144 -12.31 9.91 3.92
N TRP A 145 -11.28 10.48 4.54
CA TRP A 145 -11.30 11.86 5.00
C TRP A 145 -11.50 12.85 3.84
N LEU A 146 -10.76 12.70 2.75
CA LEU A 146 -10.92 13.56 1.57
C LEU A 146 -12.35 13.50 1.02
N GLY A 147 -12.93 12.30 0.93
CA GLY A 147 -14.29 12.09 0.43
C GLY A 147 -15.36 12.71 1.34
N ILE A 148 -15.23 12.59 2.65
CA ILE A 148 -16.24 13.07 3.61
C ILE A 148 -16.07 14.56 3.93
N ASP A 149 -14.85 15.00 4.22
CA ASP A 149 -14.58 16.34 4.75
C ASP A 149 -14.36 17.38 3.65
N VAL A 150 -13.64 17.01 2.58
CA VAL A 150 -13.18 17.99 1.58
C VAL A 150 -14.07 18.00 0.35
N ILE A 151 -14.34 16.85 -0.25
CA ILE A 151 -15.13 16.75 -1.48
C ILE A 151 -16.63 16.73 -1.17
N GLY A 152 -17.02 15.89 -0.20
CA GLY A 152 -18.42 15.75 0.20
C GLY A 152 -18.91 16.86 1.12
N GLU A 153 -18.01 17.62 1.74
CA GLU A 153 -18.29 18.70 2.70
C GLU A 153 -19.40 18.34 3.69
N ALA A 154 -19.34 17.15 4.28
CA ALA A 154 -20.43 16.61 5.09
C ALA A 154 -20.70 17.50 6.32
N LYS A 155 -21.98 17.78 6.57
CA LYS A 155 -22.47 18.64 7.66
C LYS A 155 -23.38 17.86 8.61
N PRO A 156 -23.50 18.27 9.88
CA PRO A 156 -24.48 17.68 10.79
C PRO A 156 -25.88 17.65 10.19
N GLY A 157 -26.56 16.51 10.30
CA GLY A 157 -27.89 16.29 9.73
C GLY A 157 -27.91 15.85 8.25
N SER A 158 -26.78 15.86 7.53
CA SER A 158 -26.72 15.33 6.16
C SER A 158 -26.99 13.81 6.12
N ASN A 159 -27.57 13.35 5.01
CA ASN A 159 -27.69 11.92 4.70
C ASN A 159 -26.47 11.50 3.86
N VAL A 160 -25.72 10.51 4.33
CA VAL A 160 -24.53 9.98 3.66
C VAL A 160 -24.79 8.51 3.33
N PHE A 161 -24.72 8.18 2.05
CA PHE A 161 -24.76 6.79 1.58
C PHE A 161 -23.35 6.33 1.19
N ILE A 162 -22.95 5.15 1.65
CA ILE A 162 -21.62 4.58 1.39
C ILE A 162 -21.78 3.19 0.78
N SER A 163 -21.34 3.03 -0.47
CA SER A 163 -21.22 1.71 -1.09
C SER A 163 -19.95 1.01 -0.59
N ALA A 164 -19.98 -0.33 -0.53
CA ALA A 164 -18.89 -1.14 0.01
C ALA A 164 -18.44 -0.67 1.41
N ALA A 165 -19.40 -0.36 2.28
CA ALA A 165 -19.18 0.29 3.57
C ALA A 165 -18.31 -0.51 4.56
N ALA A 166 -18.18 -1.82 4.36
CA ALA A 166 -17.31 -2.69 5.15
C ALA A 166 -15.87 -2.81 4.58
N GLY A 167 -15.57 -2.13 3.47
CA GLY A 167 -14.24 -2.14 2.84
C GLY A 167 -13.27 -1.14 3.47
N GLY A 168 -12.00 -1.21 3.08
CA GLY A 168 -10.89 -0.44 3.67
C GLY A 168 -11.11 1.08 3.68
N VAL A 169 -11.77 1.66 2.68
CA VAL A 169 -12.15 3.09 2.68
C VAL A 169 -13.50 3.31 3.37
N GLY A 170 -14.50 2.49 3.00
CA GLY A 170 -15.89 2.67 3.40
C GLY A 170 -16.10 2.67 4.91
N MET A 171 -15.35 1.81 5.63
CA MET A 171 -15.49 1.70 7.08
C MET A 171 -15.01 2.95 7.82
N PHE A 172 -13.97 3.63 7.31
CA PHE A 172 -13.50 4.89 7.87
C PHE A 172 -14.43 6.04 7.47
N ALA A 173 -14.88 6.08 6.21
CA ALA A 173 -15.81 7.10 5.73
C ALA A 173 -17.12 7.11 6.54
N GLY A 174 -17.64 5.92 6.87
CA GLY A 174 -18.84 5.79 7.70
C GLY A 174 -18.65 6.34 9.11
N GLN A 175 -17.51 6.05 9.74
CA GLN A 175 -17.19 6.56 11.07
C GLN A 175 -16.98 8.08 11.06
N LEU A 176 -16.26 8.62 10.08
CA LEU A 176 -16.07 10.07 9.94
C LEU A 176 -17.39 10.80 9.74
N ALA A 177 -18.27 10.30 8.88
CA ALA A 177 -19.59 10.87 8.66
C ALA A 177 -20.46 10.80 9.93
N LYS A 178 -20.42 9.68 10.68
CA LYS A 178 -21.11 9.55 11.98
C LYS A 178 -20.60 10.56 13.01
N LEU A 179 -19.28 10.73 13.13
CA LEU A 179 -18.67 11.69 14.06
C LEU A 179 -19.06 13.13 13.74
N LYS A 180 -19.36 13.43 12.47
CA LYS A 180 -19.90 14.74 12.03
C LYS A 180 -21.40 14.92 12.28
N GLY A 181 -22.09 13.94 12.86
CA GLY A 181 -23.54 14.00 13.09
C GLY A 181 -24.37 13.77 11.82
N CYS A 182 -23.83 13.08 10.82
CA CYS A 182 -24.59 12.67 9.64
C CYS A 182 -25.43 11.42 9.93
N ARG A 183 -26.54 11.26 9.20
CA ARG A 183 -27.22 9.98 9.06
C ARG A 183 -26.48 9.15 8.01
N VAL A 184 -25.91 8.02 8.41
CA VAL A 184 -25.12 7.15 7.53
C VAL A 184 -25.90 5.88 7.20
N VAL A 185 -25.94 5.52 5.92
CA VAL A 185 -26.44 4.25 5.40
C VAL A 185 -25.36 3.60 4.55
N GLY A 186 -25.03 2.35 4.82
CA GLY A 186 -24.02 1.59 4.09
C GLY A 186 -24.61 0.42 3.32
N SER A 187 -24.01 0.04 2.18
CA SER A 187 -24.25 -1.25 1.55
C SER A 187 -23.00 -2.14 1.61
N ALA A 188 -23.20 -3.44 1.79
CA ALA A 188 -22.16 -4.46 1.76
C ALA A 188 -22.67 -5.72 1.05
N GLY A 189 -21.74 -6.64 0.74
CA GLY A 189 -22.04 -7.82 -0.08
C GLY A 189 -22.50 -9.07 0.68
N SER A 190 -22.65 -9.01 2.00
CA SER A 190 -23.08 -10.15 2.83
C SER A 190 -23.60 -9.69 4.19
N ASP A 191 -24.43 -10.52 4.83
CA ASP A 191 -25.04 -10.23 6.13
C ASP A 191 -23.99 -10.02 7.25
N ASP A 192 -22.93 -10.84 7.26
CA ASP A 192 -21.84 -10.72 8.22
C ASP A 192 -21.13 -9.35 8.19
N LYS A 193 -21.23 -8.63 7.06
CA LYS A 193 -20.60 -7.32 6.86
C LYS A 193 -21.50 -6.14 7.27
N VAL A 194 -22.77 -6.40 7.59
CA VAL A 194 -23.73 -5.37 8.03
C VAL A 194 -24.11 -5.49 9.49
N ILE A 195 -23.46 -6.38 10.24
CA ILE A 195 -23.71 -6.55 11.68
C ILE A 195 -23.31 -5.26 12.39
N SER A 196 -24.33 -4.59 12.93
CA SER A 196 -24.28 -3.33 13.67
C SER A 196 -23.94 -3.53 15.14
#